data_AF-A0A3D0T7Z1-F1
#
_entry.id   AF-A0A3D0T7Z1-F1
#
_cell.length_a   1.000
_cell.length_b   1.000
_cell.length_c   1.000
_cell.angle_alpha   90.00
_cell.angle_beta   90.00
_cell.angle_gamma   90.00
#
_symmetry.space_group_name_H-M   'P 1'
#
loop_
_entity.id
_entity.type
_entity.pdbx_description
1 polymer ?
#
loop_
_entity_poly.entity_id
_entity_poly.type
_entity_poly.pdbx_seq_one_letter_code
_entity_poly.pdbx_strand_id
1 'polypeptide(L)'
;MARKIVTNLRIDENDWLQVKTVAAELGMSVNEYINYLLQNIVPKAQFGYPKKSKIRKRKSIYDLLPVLLQGKHKKEGFELSEDDKIIYGV
;
A
#
# COMPACT_ATOMS: atom_id res chain seq x y z
N MET A 1 -27.14 4.38 12.17
CA MET A 1 -26.53 5.72 11.91
C MET A 1 -25.29 5.86 12.77
N ALA A 2 -24.17 6.35 12.21
CA ALA A 2 -22.96 6.60 13.00
C ALA A 2 -23.17 7.81 13.92
N ARG A 3 -22.82 7.69 15.21
CA ARG A 3 -22.88 8.80 16.16
C ARG A 3 -21.72 9.76 15.86
N LYS A 4 -22.02 10.99 15.42
CA LYS A 4 -21.02 12.02 15.14
C LYS A 4 -20.78 12.87 16.39
N ILE A 5 -19.51 13.03 16.76
CA ILE A 5 -19.07 13.95 17.82
C ILE A 5 -18.36 15.11 17.14
N VAL A 6 -18.69 16.34 17.51
CA VAL A 6 -18.10 17.56 16.94
C VAL A 6 -17.27 18.23 18.03
N THR A 7 -16.06 18.65 17.67
CA THR A 7 -15.13 19.35 18.56
C THR A 7 -14.78 20.70 17.96
N ASN A 8 -14.73 21.74 18.80
CA ASN A 8 -14.24 23.05 18.42
C ASN A 8 -12.85 23.23 19.04
N LEU A 9 -11.86 23.51 18.20
CA LEU A 9 -10.49 23.76 18.62
C LEU A 9 -10.20 25.26 18.55
N ARG A 10 -9.56 25.81 19.57
CA ARG A 10 -9.00 27.16 19.56
C ARG A 10 -7.52 27.05 19.25
N ILE A 11 -7.09 27.71 18.19
CA ILE A 11 -5.74 27.63 17.65
C ILE A 11 -5.33 29.06 17.31
N ASP A 12 -4.06 29.39 17.55
CA ASP A 12 -3.51 30.68 17.15
C ASP A 12 -3.51 30.82 15.62
N GLU A 13 -3.63 32.05 15.14
CA GLU A 13 -3.85 32.31 13.72
C GLU A 13 -2.72 31.79 12.82
N ASN A 14 -1.48 31.93 13.26
CA ASN A 14 -0.31 31.48 12.50
C ASN A 14 -0.29 29.95 12.33
N ASP A 15 -0.56 29.22 13.41
CA ASP A 15 -0.64 27.76 13.38
C ASP A 15 -1.80 27.30 12.49
N TRP A 16 -2.93 28.01 12.55
CA TRP A 16 -4.08 27.73 11.71
C TRP A 16 -3.78 27.90 10.22
N LEU A 17 -3.03 28.95 9.85
CA LEU A 17 -2.56 29.15 8.48
C LEU A 17 -1.67 28.00 8.03
N GLN A 18 -0.74 27.56 8.87
CA GLN A 18 0.14 26.44 8.56
C GLN A 18 -0.67 25.14 8.32
N VAL A 19 -1.62 24.84 9.20
CA VAL A 19 -2.50 23.67 9.06
C VAL A 19 -3.27 23.72 7.75
N LYS A 20 -3.79 24.88 7.35
CA LYS A 20 -4.50 25.07 6.08
C LYS A 20 -3.60 24.83 4.87
N THR A 21 -2.39 25.37 4.89
CA THR A 21 -1.43 25.22 3.79
C THR A 21 -1.10 23.75 3.58
N VAL A 22 -0.77 23.02 4.65
CA VAL A 22 -0.41 21.60 4.57
C VAL A 22 -1.61 20.75 4.13
N ALA A 23 -2.81 21.03 4.63
CA ALA A 23 -4.03 20.35 4.19
C ALA A 23 -4.26 20.55 2.68
N ALA A 24 -4.06 21.77 2.18
CA ALA A 24 -4.18 22.10 0.76
C ALA A 24 -3.13 21.40 -0.11
N GLU A 25 -1.87 21.36 0.33
CA GLU A 25 -0.79 20.64 -0.36
C GLU A 25 -1.08 19.14 -0.50
N LEU A 26 -1.75 18.55 0.48
CA LEU A 26 -2.17 17.15 0.47
C LEU A 26 -3.50 16.92 -0.27
N GLY A 27 -4.16 17.98 -0.75
CA GLY A 27 -5.46 17.90 -1.42
C GLY A 27 -6.60 17.44 -0.50
N MET A 28 -6.48 17.68 0.81
CA MET A 28 -7.45 17.27 1.82
C MET A 28 -8.17 18.48 2.40
N SER A 29 -9.39 18.29 2.90
CA SER A 29 -10.01 19.31 3.75
C SER A 29 -9.27 19.38 5.10
N VAL A 30 -9.33 20.54 5.76
CA VAL A 30 -8.67 20.72 7.06
C VAL A 30 -9.17 19.73 8.11
N ASN A 31 -10.47 19.42 8.11
CA ASN A 31 -11.05 18.44 9.03
C ASN A 31 -10.55 17.01 8.76
N GLU A 32 -10.41 16.63 7.49
CA GLU A 32 -9.84 15.33 7.13
C GLU A 32 -8.36 15.25 7.52
N TYR A 33 -7.61 16.34 7.33
CA TYR A 33 -6.22 16.41 7.74
C TYR A 33 -6.07 16.26 9.26
N ILE A 34 -6.87 16.97 10.07
CA ILE A 34 -6.87 16.82 11.53
C ILE A 34 -7.21 15.39 11.94
N ASN A 35 -8.24 14.78 11.33
CA ASN A 35 -8.60 13.39 11.60
C ASN A 35 -7.47 12.43 11.21
N TYR A 36 -6.79 12.67 10.09
CA TYR A 36 -5.64 11.90 9.65
C TYR A 36 -4.50 11.97 10.68
N LEU A 37 -4.19 13.17 11.19
CA LEU A 37 -3.16 13.33 12.22
C LEU A 37 -3.54 12.58 13.50
N LEU A 38 -4.78 12.69 13.96
CA LEU A 38 -5.25 11.99 15.17
C LEU A 38 -5.15 10.47 15.02
N GLN A 39 -5.50 9.93 13.84
CA GLN A 39 -5.43 8.50 13.59
C GLN A 39 -4.00 7.98 13.44
N ASN A 40 -3.07 8.79 12.92
CA ASN A 40 -1.74 8.30 12.56
C ASN A 40 -0.63 8.68 13.55
N ILE A 41 -0.78 9.78 14.30
CA ILE A 41 0.25 10.28 15.21
C ILE A 41 -0.01 9.76 16.63
N VAL A 42 -1.25 9.80 17.11
CA VAL A 42 -1.57 9.39 18.49
C VAL A 42 -1.18 7.93 18.75
N PRO A 43 -1.45 6.96 17.85
CA PRO A 43 -1.01 5.59 18.10
C PRO A 43 0.52 5.43 18.06
N LYS A 44 1.21 6.18 17.21
CA LYS A 44 2.69 6.14 17.12
C LYS A 44 3.36 6.71 18.37
N ALA A 45 2.76 7.75 18.97
CA ALA A 45 3.26 8.36 20.20
C ALA A 45 2.95 7.50 21.43
N GLN A 46 1.75 6.90 21.51
CA GLN A 46 1.31 6.14 22.69
C GLN A 46 1.86 4.71 22.74
N PHE A 47 1.96 4.02 21.60
CA PHE A 47 2.41 2.62 21.56
C PHE A 47 3.90 2.47 21.23
N GLY A 48 4.62 3.58 21.04
CA GLY A 48 5.89 3.60 20.33
C GLY A 48 5.71 3.21 18.87
N TYR A 49 6.73 3.44 18.03
CA TYR A 49 6.72 2.86 16.68
C TYR A 49 6.39 1.37 16.80
N PRO A 50 5.39 0.84 16.08
CA PRO A 50 5.14 -0.60 16.09
C PRO A 50 6.47 -1.27 15.77
N LYS A 51 7.01 -1.99 16.75
CA LYS A 51 8.32 -2.64 16.71
C LYS A 51 8.34 -3.55 15.49
N LYS A 52 8.75 -3.01 14.33
CA LYS A 52 8.54 -3.53 12.97
C LYS A 52 7.50 -4.64 12.98
N SER A 53 6.21 -4.31 13.14
CA SER A 53 5.12 -5.31 13.16
C SER A 53 5.37 -6.22 11.99
N LYS A 54 5.80 -7.47 12.27
CA LYS A 54 6.40 -8.42 11.34
C LYS A 54 6.05 -8.01 9.92
N ILE A 55 6.94 -7.22 9.29
CA ILE A 55 6.80 -6.89 7.88
C ILE A 55 6.61 -8.28 7.29
N ARG A 56 5.40 -8.60 6.79
CA ARG A 56 5.23 -9.74 5.91
C ARG A 56 6.30 -9.46 4.89
N LYS A 57 7.43 -10.17 4.96
CA LYS A 57 8.57 -9.98 4.07
C LYS A 57 7.89 -9.87 2.72
N ARG A 58 7.95 -8.68 2.10
CA ARG A 58 7.44 -8.55 0.73
C ARG A 58 8.32 -9.55 0.01
N LYS A 59 7.75 -10.73 -0.25
CA LYS A 59 8.47 -11.79 -0.94
C LYS A 59 8.96 -11.10 -2.19
N SER A 60 10.28 -11.06 -2.33
CA SER A 60 10.88 -10.53 -3.53
C SER A 60 10.24 -11.26 -4.71
N ILE A 61 10.12 -10.64 -5.88
CA ILE A 61 9.64 -11.35 -7.09
C ILE A 61 10.44 -12.65 -7.28
N TYR A 62 11.72 -12.63 -6.88
CA TYR A 62 12.61 -13.78 -6.86
C TYR A 62 12.21 -14.91 -5.87
N ASP A 63 11.53 -14.60 -4.77
CA ASP A 63 11.01 -15.62 -3.81
C ASP A 63 9.76 -16.34 -4.35
N LEU A 64 9.13 -15.82 -5.40
CA LEU A 64 7.95 -16.39 -6.07
C LEU A 64 8.31 -17.19 -7.33
N LEU A 65 9.53 -17.02 -7.87
CA LEU A 65 10.04 -17.76 -9.04
C LEU A 65 9.98 -19.29 -8.88
N PRO A 66 10.37 -19.89 -7.74
CA PRO A 66 10.35 -21.35 -7.61
C PRO A 66 8.93 -21.93 -7.68
N VAL A 67 7.94 -21.18 -7.18
CA VAL A 67 6.52 -21.59 -7.19
C VAL A 67 5.93 -21.48 -8.59
N LEU A 68 6.32 -20.46 -9.36
CA LEU A 68 5.93 -20.30 -10.77
C LEU A 68 6.58 -21.36 -11.68
N LEU A 69 7.84 -21.70 -11.43
CA LEU A 69 8.58 -22.73 -12.19
C LEU A 69 8.03 -24.15 -11.94
N GLN A 70 7.49 -24.42 -10.75
CA GLN A 70 6.84 -25.71 -10.45
C GLN A 70 5.46 -25.86 -11.10
N GLY A 71 4.90 -24.78 -11.65
CA GLY A 71 3.49 -24.72 -12.06
C GLY A 71 3.16 -25.10 -13.50
N LYS A 72 4.13 -25.34 -14.41
CA LYS A 72 3.79 -25.53 -15.84
C LYS A 72 4.54 -26.58 -16.66
N HIS A 73 5.51 -27.33 -16.11
CA HIS A 73 6.15 -28.40 -16.88
C HIS A 73 6.30 -29.67 -16.06
N LYS A 74 5.14 -30.26 -15.71
CA LYS A 74 5.09 -31.72 -15.62
C LYS A 74 4.75 -32.24 -17.01
N LYS A 75 5.75 -32.90 -17.58
CA LYS A 75 5.70 -33.89 -18.66
C LYS A 75 5.64 -33.34 -20.08
N GLU A 76 6.37 -34.07 -20.91
CA GLU A 76 6.42 -34.09 -22.37
C GLU A 76 7.48 -33.19 -23.02
N GLY A 77 8.47 -33.92 -23.57
CA GLY A 77 9.34 -33.65 -24.70
C GLY A 77 9.56 -32.22 -25.17
N PHE A 78 10.82 -31.94 -25.50
CA PHE A 78 11.20 -30.95 -26.52
C PHE A 78 10.63 -31.36 -27.91
N GLU A 79 9.32 -31.46 -28.04
CA GLU A 79 8.65 -31.68 -29.31
C GLU A 79 7.88 -30.42 -29.68
N LEU A 80 8.19 -29.89 -30.86
CA LEU A 80 7.52 -28.73 -31.44
C LEU A 80 6.04 -29.05 -31.66
N SER A 81 5.19 -28.08 -31.33
CA SER A 81 3.75 -28.11 -31.61
C SER A 81 3.50 -28.38 -33.10
N GLU A 82 2.39 -29.05 -33.46
CA GLU A 82 2.03 -29.33 -34.87
C GLU A 82 1.97 -28.04 -35.71
N ASP A 83 1.54 -26.94 -35.09
CA ASP A 83 1.49 -25.62 -35.72
C ASP A 83 2.89 -25.04 -36.00
N ASP A 84 3.88 -25.35 -35.16
CA ASP A 84 5.25 -24.85 -35.34
C ASP A 84 5.98 -25.58 -36.48
N LYS A 85 5.65 -26.85 -36.74
CA LYS A 85 6.22 -27.60 -37.89
C LYS A 85 5.85 -26.99 -39.23
N ILE A 86 4.62 -26.47 -39.35
CA ILE A 86 4.12 -25.82 -40.56
C ILE A 86 4.87 -24.49 -40.82
N ILE A 87 5.22 -23.76 -39.75
CA ILE A 87 5.92 -22.48 -39.85
C ILE A 87 7.41 -22.68 -40.16
N TYR A 88 8.05 -23.69 -39.56
CA TYR A 88 9.49 -23.93 -39.70
C TYR A 88 9.86 -24.91 -40.83
N GLY A 89 8.89 -25.49 -41.53
CA GLY A 89 9.12 -26.26 -42.76
C GLY A 89 9.96 -27.53 -42.59
N VAL A 90 9.74 -28.26 -41.49
CA VAL A 90 10.29 -29.61 -41.26
C VAL A 90 9.16 -30.63 -41.19
#